data_AF-A0A2A4QAH3-F1
#
_entry.id   AF-A0A2A4QAH3-F1
#
_cell.length_a   1.000
_cell.length_b   1.000
_cell.length_c   1.000
_cell.angle_alpha   90.00
_cell.angle_beta   90.00
_cell.angle_gamma   90.00
#
_symmetry.space_group_name_H-M   'P 1'
#
loop_
_entity.id
_entity.type
_entity.pdbx_description
1 polymer ?
#
loop_
_entity_poly.entity_id
_entity_poly.type
_entity_poly.pdbx_seq_one_letter_code
_entity_poly.pdbx_strand_id
1 'polypeptide(L)'
;MIKVFGHKAPDTDATGSAIIWAWYLTAQGTAATPYVLGTPNTEAAFVLERWGYETPALLEDVSADDKVVIVDTNNPAELPEHVNDAEIIEIIDHHLLVGGIKTKQPINITIKPLACCATIMAGMMGADLATAPREIKGLILSCILSDTLEFRSPTTTQIDIDMAKELA
;
A
#
# COMPACT_ATOMS: atom_id res chain seq x y z
N MET A 1 -2.33 16.60 6.70
CA MET A 1 -1.50 15.75 5.82
C MET A 1 -1.95 14.32 6.05
N ILE A 2 -2.19 13.55 4.99
CA ILE A 2 -2.75 12.20 5.09
C ILE A 2 -1.62 11.21 5.44
N LYS A 3 -1.85 10.34 6.41
CA LYS A 3 -0.93 9.24 6.74
C LYS A 3 -1.33 8.01 5.93
N VAL A 4 -0.40 7.41 5.21
CA VAL A 4 -0.63 6.18 4.44
C VAL A 4 0.21 5.07 5.04
N PHE A 5 -0.38 3.93 5.38
CA PHE A 5 0.34 2.80 5.98
C PHE A 5 -0.34 1.46 5.68
N GLY A 6 0.47 0.39 5.69
CA GLY A 6 -0.01 -0.99 5.64
C GLY A 6 -0.05 -1.66 7.01
N HIS A 7 0.15 -2.98 7.07
CA HIS A 7 0.05 -3.77 8.30
C HIS A 7 1.31 -3.73 9.19
N LYS A 8 1.14 -4.11 10.47
CA LYS A 8 2.17 -4.17 11.55
C LYS A 8 3.43 -4.99 11.27
N ALA A 9 3.35 -6.01 10.42
CA ALA A 9 4.49 -6.82 10.02
C ALA A 9 4.87 -6.50 8.57
N PRO A 10 5.33 -5.28 8.27
CA PRO A 10 5.40 -4.77 6.91
C PRO A 10 6.35 -5.59 6.05
N ASP A 11 5.79 -6.19 5.00
CA ASP A 11 6.52 -6.83 3.93
C ASP A 11 6.74 -5.84 2.77
N THR A 12 7.12 -6.36 1.60
CA THR A 12 7.42 -5.54 0.44
C THR A 12 6.18 -4.82 -0.05
N ASP A 13 5.00 -5.48 -0.08
CA ASP A 13 3.78 -4.83 -0.56
C ASP A 13 3.26 -3.81 0.42
N ALA A 14 3.10 -4.12 1.70
CA ALA A 14 2.65 -3.15 2.70
C ALA A 14 3.54 -1.90 2.76
N THR A 15 4.87 -2.09 2.67
CA THR A 15 5.85 -0.98 2.68
C THR A 15 5.80 -0.18 1.38
N GLY A 16 5.91 -0.87 0.25
CA GLY A 16 5.93 -0.25 -1.07
C GLY A 16 4.63 0.46 -1.37
N SER A 17 3.50 -0.17 -1.04
CA SER A 17 2.17 0.37 -1.29
C SER A 17 1.92 1.67 -0.55
N ALA A 18 2.40 1.80 0.69
CA ALA A 18 2.32 3.05 1.44
C ALA A 18 3.04 4.19 0.70
N ILE A 19 4.25 3.93 0.20
CA ILE A 19 5.06 4.90 -0.55
C ILE A 19 4.39 5.26 -1.88
N ILE A 20 3.96 4.25 -2.64
CA ILE A 20 3.33 4.39 -3.95
C ILE A 20 2.09 5.29 -3.85
N TRP A 21 1.19 5.01 -2.90
CA TRP A 21 -0.05 5.76 -2.77
C TRP A 21 0.15 7.16 -2.20
N ALA A 22 1.06 7.32 -1.23
CA ALA A 22 1.39 8.65 -0.71
C ALA A 22 1.98 9.56 -1.79
N TRP A 23 2.85 9.01 -2.67
CA TRP A 23 3.34 9.72 -3.84
C TRP A 23 2.19 10.11 -4.77
N TYR A 24 1.32 9.16 -5.10
CA TYR A 24 0.23 9.40 -6.06
C TYR A 24 -0.75 10.47 -5.55
N LEU A 25 -1.20 10.38 -4.30
CA LEU A 25 -2.04 11.41 -3.68
C LEU A 25 -1.39 12.79 -3.75
N THR A 26 -0.09 12.87 -3.47
CA THR A 26 0.68 14.13 -3.52
C THR A 26 0.78 14.65 -4.95
N ALA A 27 1.00 13.78 -5.93
CA ALA A 27 0.99 14.14 -7.35
C ALA A 27 -0.38 14.67 -7.83
N GLN A 28 -1.47 14.19 -7.22
CA GLN A 28 -2.85 14.68 -7.43
C GLN A 28 -3.20 15.92 -6.58
N GLY A 29 -2.21 16.57 -5.94
CA GLY A 29 -2.42 17.79 -5.16
C GLY A 29 -2.91 17.58 -3.73
N THR A 30 -2.92 16.34 -3.25
CA THR A 30 -3.34 16.00 -1.88
C THR A 30 -2.14 15.55 -1.06
N ALA A 31 -1.68 16.41 -0.13
CA ALA A 31 -0.50 16.13 0.68
C ALA A 31 -0.64 14.86 1.54
N ALA A 32 0.18 13.84 1.24
CA ALA A 32 0.21 12.56 1.94
C ALA A 32 1.65 12.16 2.30
N THR A 33 1.80 11.29 3.29
CA THR A 33 3.10 10.81 3.78
C THR A 33 3.01 9.31 4.11
N PRO A 34 3.96 8.50 3.63
CA PRO A 34 3.99 7.07 3.94
C PRO A 34 4.55 6.84 5.35
N TYR A 35 4.03 5.80 6.00
CA TYR A 35 4.48 5.30 7.29
C TYR A 35 4.55 3.77 7.26
N VAL A 36 5.37 3.21 8.14
CA VAL A 36 5.37 1.78 8.47
C VAL A 36 4.85 1.58 9.89
N LEU A 37 4.24 0.43 10.17
CA LEU A 37 3.76 0.07 11.50
C LEU A 37 4.71 -0.85 12.27
N GLY A 38 5.85 -1.18 11.66
CA GLY A 38 6.87 -2.07 12.21
C GLY A 38 8.17 -1.96 11.43
N THR A 39 9.11 -2.85 11.72
CA THR A 39 10.36 -2.93 10.95
C THR A 39 10.09 -3.70 9.64
N PRO A 40 10.39 -3.12 8.46
CA PRO A 40 10.29 -3.84 7.20
C PRO A 40 11.11 -5.13 7.21
N ASN A 41 10.60 -6.16 6.56
CA ASN A 41 11.36 -7.40 6.38
C ASN A 41 12.64 -7.15 5.53
N THR A 42 13.51 -8.15 5.45
CA THR A 42 14.79 -8.00 4.73
C THR A 42 14.64 -7.75 3.22
N GLU A 43 13.58 -8.28 2.61
CA GLU A 43 13.29 -8.06 1.19
C GLU A 43 12.81 -6.63 0.96
N ALA A 44 11.86 -6.15 1.76
CA ALA A 44 11.38 -4.78 1.72
C ALA A 44 12.54 -3.78 1.94
N ALA A 45 13.42 -4.04 2.92
CA ALA A 45 14.60 -3.22 3.14
C ALA A 45 15.54 -3.18 1.91
N PHE A 46 15.76 -4.33 1.26
CA PHE A 46 16.53 -4.40 0.01
C PHE A 46 15.86 -3.61 -1.13
N VAL A 47 14.54 -3.73 -1.27
CA VAL A 47 13.76 -3.02 -2.30
C VAL A 47 13.83 -1.50 -2.10
N LEU A 48 13.72 -1.02 -0.85
CA LEU A 48 13.88 0.39 -0.53
C LEU A 48 15.27 0.90 -0.94
N GLU A 49 16.33 0.21 -0.53
CA GLU A 49 17.71 0.56 -0.90
C GLU A 49 17.89 0.55 -2.42
N ARG A 50 17.38 -0.48 -3.10
CA ARG A 50 17.49 -0.66 -4.55
C ARG A 50 16.92 0.51 -5.34
N TRP A 51 15.85 1.12 -4.83
CA TRP A 51 15.14 2.24 -5.45
C TRP A 51 15.43 3.60 -4.80
N GLY A 52 16.37 3.65 -3.85
CA GLY A 52 16.84 4.91 -3.25
C GLY A 52 15.85 5.54 -2.26
N TYR A 53 15.01 4.74 -1.62
CA TYR A 53 14.12 5.19 -0.55
C TYR A 53 14.72 4.91 0.82
N GLU A 54 14.56 5.88 1.73
CA GLU A 54 14.69 5.60 3.15
C GLU A 54 13.44 4.87 3.65
N THR A 55 13.61 4.09 4.73
CA THR A 55 12.46 3.50 5.43
C THR A 55 11.53 4.61 5.90
N PRO A 56 10.21 4.55 5.56
CA PRO A 56 9.25 5.51 6.08
C PRO A 56 9.26 5.56 7.61
N ALA A 57 8.83 6.68 8.18
CA ALA A 57 8.79 6.81 9.63
C ALA A 57 7.89 5.74 10.27
N LEU A 58 8.29 5.24 11.44
CA LEU A 58 7.45 4.36 12.25
C LEU A 58 6.25 5.17 12.78
N LEU A 59 5.05 4.66 12.54
CA LEU A 59 3.82 5.17 13.13
C LEU A 59 3.40 4.23 14.27
N GLU A 60 3.66 4.66 15.50
CA GLU A 60 3.33 3.87 16.69
C GLU A 60 1.82 3.76 16.90
N ASP A 61 1.09 4.86 16.66
CA ASP A 61 -0.37 4.91 16.78
C ASP A 61 -0.97 6.07 15.97
N VAL A 62 -2.30 6.15 15.96
CA VAL A 62 -3.07 7.26 15.38
C VAL A 62 -4.01 7.89 16.41
N SER A 63 -4.39 9.14 16.16
CA SER A 63 -5.34 9.87 17.02
C SER A 63 -6.59 10.31 16.24
N ALA A 64 -7.57 10.87 16.95
CA ALA A 64 -8.79 11.37 16.34
C ALA A 64 -8.60 12.55 15.37
N ASP A 65 -7.46 13.25 15.44
CA ASP A 65 -7.09 14.35 14.54
C ASP A 65 -6.37 13.87 13.27
N ASP A 66 -6.01 12.58 13.22
CA ASP A 66 -5.32 12.01 12.08
C ASP A 66 -6.28 11.62 10.96
N LYS A 67 -5.84 11.89 9.72
CA LYS A 67 -6.51 11.45 8.50
C LYS A 67 -5.68 10.37 7.83
N VAL A 68 -6.27 9.21 7.57
CA VAL A 68 -5.51 8.01 7.22
C VAL A 68 -6.04 7.27 5.98
N VAL A 69 -5.10 6.67 5.24
CA VAL A 69 -5.37 5.69 4.19
C VAL A 69 -4.68 4.40 4.59
N ILE A 70 -5.42 3.30 4.52
CA ILE A 70 -4.91 1.97 4.83
C ILE A 70 -4.72 1.23 3.52
N VAL A 71 -3.53 0.66 3.32
CA VAL A 71 -3.23 -0.17 2.16
C VAL A 71 -2.89 -1.58 2.60
N ASP A 72 -3.18 -2.57 1.77
CA ASP A 72 -2.68 -3.95 1.95
C ASP A 72 -3.13 -4.65 3.24
N THR A 73 -4.15 -4.13 3.91
CA THR A 73 -4.89 -4.85 4.95
C THR A 73 -6.21 -4.15 5.22
N ASN A 74 -7.18 -4.93 5.69
CA ASN A 74 -8.39 -4.45 6.32
C ASN A 74 -8.61 -5.10 7.69
N ASN A 75 -7.62 -5.84 8.20
CA ASN A 75 -7.68 -6.57 9.45
C ASN A 75 -7.32 -5.67 10.65
N PRO A 76 -8.24 -5.35 11.56
CA PRO A 76 -7.95 -4.49 12.72
C PRO A 76 -6.82 -5.01 13.62
N ALA A 77 -6.59 -6.32 13.67
CA ALA A 77 -5.51 -6.90 14.47
C ALA A 77 -4.11 -6.47 13.98
N GLU A 78 -4.00 -6.18 12.69
CA GLU A 78 -2.78 -5.75 12.00
C GLU A 78 -2.58 -4.24 11.99
N LEU A 79 -3.51 -3.48 12.56
CA LEU A 79 -3.55 -2.01 12.53
C LEU A 79 -3.31 -1.41 13.92
N PRO A 80 -3.04 -0.10 14.03
CA PRO A 80 -2.88 0.56 15.33
C PRO A 80 -4.10 0.37 16.23
N GLU A 81 -3.88 0.34 17.56
CA GLU A 81 -4.95 0.08 18.52
C GLU A 81 -6.10 1.09 18.37
N HIS A 82 -5.78 2.36 18.14
CA HIS A 82 -6.73 3.45 18.03
C HIS A 82 -7.12 3.77 16.57
N VAL A 83 -6.95 2.81 15.63
CA VAL A 83 -7.23 3.05 14.19
C VAL A 83 -8.65 3.55 13.92
N ASN A 84 -9.62 3.11 14.72
CA ASN A 84 -11.03 3.53 14.59
C ASN A 84 -11.31 4.94 15.11
N ASP A 85 -10.38 5.55 15.83
CA ASP A 85 -10.53 6.93 16.31
C ASP A 85 -10.21 7.95 15.20
N ALA A 86 -9.29 7.59 14.31
CA ALA A 86 -8.85 8.40 13.18
C ALA A 86 -9.93 8.58 12.10
N GLU A 87 -9.76 9.62 11.27
CA GLU A 87 -10.51 9.80 10.04
C GLU A 87 -9.93 8.91 8.92
N ILE A 88 -10.32 7.64 8.91
CA ILE A 88 -10.05 6.74 7.77
C ILE A 88 -10.83 7.29 6.56
N ILE A 89 -10.17 7.44 5.41
CA ILE A 89 -10.81 7.94 4.18
C ILE A 89 -10.72 6.98 2.99
N GLU A 90 -9.79 6.04 3.03
CA GLU A 90 -9.63 5.06 1.97
C GLU A 90 -9.00 3.77 2.50
N ILE A 91 -9.46 2.64 1.96
CA ILE A 91 -8.84 1.32 2.13
C ILE A 91 -8.64 0.70 0.75
N ILE A 92 -7.41 0.28 0.44
CA ILE A 92 -7.06 -0.45 -0.79
C ILE A 92 -6.42 -1.76 -0.38
N ASP A 93 -7.01 -2.89 -0.75
CA ASP A 93 -6.56 -4.18 -0.24
C ASP A 93 -6.90 -5.32 -1.21
N HIS A 94 -6.25 -6.46 -1.04
CA HIS A 94 -6.45 -7.69 -1.79
C HIS A 94 -6.71 -8.92 -0.90
N HIS A 95 -6.64 -8.74 0.42
CA HIS A 95 -6.94 -9.78 1.40
C HIS A 95 -8.44 -10.07 1.52
N LEU A 96 -8.74 -11.15 2.25
CA LEU A 96 -10.11 -11.45 2.67
C LEU A 96 -10.68 -10.30 3.51
N LEU A 97 -11.97 -10.04 3.38
CA LEU A 97 -12.65 -9.04 4.18
C LEU A 97 -12.79 -9.51 5.63
N VAL A 98 -12.23 -8.74 6.56
CA VAL A 98 -12.27 -8.92 8.01
C VAL A 98 -13.10 -7.80 8.63
N GLY A 99 -14.04 -8.16 9.51
CA GLY A 99 -14.85 -7.17 10.23
C GLY A 99 -14.08 -6.54 11.40
N GLY A 100 -14.33 -5.24 11.66
CA GLY A 100 -13.93 -4.58 12.90
C GLY A 100 -13.37 -3.16 12.72
N ILE A 101 -13.09 -2.74 11.49
CA ILE A 101 -12.90 -1.33 11.15
C ILE A 101 -14.26 -0.62 11.18
N LYS A 102 -14.32 0.55 11.79
CA LYS A 102 -15.51 1.40 11.88
C LYS A 102 -15.11 2.82 11.49
N THR A 103 -15.90 3.43 10.60
CA THR A 103 -15.67 4.80 10.13
C THR A 103 -16.80 5.72 10.57
N LYS A 104 -16.49 7.01 10.78
CA LYS A 104 -17.49 8.03 11.15
C LYS A 104 -18.32 8.48 9.94
N GLN A 105 -17.78 8.34 8.74
CA GLN A 105 -18.39 8.73 7.46
C GLN A 105 -18.17 7.63 6.41
N PRO A 106 -18.91 7.63 5.30
CA PRO A 106 -18.59 6.79 4.14
C PRO A 106 -17.18 7.08 3.63
N ILE A 107 -16.48 6.02 3.20
CA ILE A 107 -15.09 6.08 2.71
C ILE A 107 -14.98 5.34 1.38
N ASN A 108 -13.87 5.56 0.66
CA ASN A 108 -13.54 4.72 -0.49
C ASN A 108 -12.98 3.37 0.01
N ILE A 109 -13.50 2.26 -0.49
CA ILE A 109 -12.95 0.93 -0.23
C ILE A 109 -12.82 0.22 -1.55
N THR A 110 -11.60 -0.13 -1.92
CA THR A 110 -11.30 -0.94 -3.11
C THR A 110 -10.66 -2.24 -2.65
N ILE A 111 -11.42 -3.33 -2.74
CA ILE A 111 -10.91 -4.67 -2.51
C ILE A 111 -11.05 -5.48 -3.79
N LYS A 112 -9.95 -6.05 -4.29
CA LYS A 112 -9.97 -6.91 -5.48
C LYS A 112 -9.22 -8.20 -5.22
N PRO A 113 -9.69 -9.34 -5.75
CA PRO A 113 -8.98 -10.61 -5.65
C PRO A 113 -7.82 -10.66 -6.65
N LEU A 114 -6.85 -9.77 -6.51
CA LEU A 114 -5.57 -9.77 -7.22
C LEU A 114 -4.45 -10.24 -6.28
N ALA A 115 -3.30 -10.58 -6.83
CA ALA A 115 -2.22 -11.10 -6.01
C ALA A 115 -1.52 -10.05 -5.17
N CYS A 116 -1.60 -8.77 -5.55
CA CYS A 116 -0.85 -7.68 -4.94
C CYS A 116 -1.69 -6.39 -4.88
N CYS A 117 -1.63 -5.69 -3.74
CA CYS A 117 -2.25 -4.39 -3.53
C CYS A 117 -1.69 -3.33 -4.51
N ALA A 118 -0.38 -3.35 -4.76
CA ALA A 118 0.23 -2.44 -5.73
C ALA A 118 -0.33 -2.61 -7.15
N THR A 119 -0.76 -3.81 -7.56
CA THR A 119 -1.46 -4.02 -8.84
C THR A 119 -2.79 -3.26 -8.87
N ILE A 120 -3.55 -3.29 -7.77
CA ILE A 120 -4.83 -2.58 -7.65
C ILE A 120 -4.60 -1.08 -7.82
N MET A 121 -3.63 -0.54 -7.08
CA MET A 121 -3.29 0.88 -7.12
C MET A 121 -2.79 1.32 -8.49
N ALA A 122 -1.92 0.55 -9.14
CA ALA A 122 -1.47 0.82 -10.50
C ALA A 122 -2.65 0.88 -11.48
N GLY A 123 -3.62 -0.03 -11.35
CA GLY A 123 -4.87 0.01 -12.11
C GLY A 123 -5.73 1.24 -11.81
N MET A 124 -5.76 1.71 -10.56
CA MET A 124 -6.49 2.92 -10.16
C MET A 124 -5.83 4.22 -10.68
N MET A 125 -4.52 4.25 -10.84
CA MET A 125 -3.79 5.38 -11.45
C MET A 125 -4.12 5.53 -12.94
N GLY A 126 -4.43 4.43 -13.64
CA GLY A 126 -4.76 4.46 -15.06
C GLY A 126 -3.66 5.14 -15.90
N ALA A 127 -4.05 6.13 -16.71
CA ALA A 127 -3.13 6.85 -17.58
C ALA A 127 -2.03 7.62 -16.82
N ASP A 128 -2.25 7.99 -15.56
CA ASP A 128 -1.30 8.76 -14.77
C ASP A 128 -0.05 7.93 -14.42
N LEU A 129 -0.18 6.60 -14.38
CA LEU A 129 0.95 5.67 -14.16
C LEU A 129 2.06 5.87 -15.20
N ALA A 130 1.71 6.26 -16.43
CA ALA A 130 2.70 6.55 -17.48
C ALA A 130 3.69 7.64 -17.04
N THR A 131 3.22 8.60 -16.25
CA THR A 131 4.01 9.74 -15.73
C THR A 131 4.74 9.44 -14.42
N ALA A 132 4.51 8.27 -13.80
CA ALA A 132 5.14 7.92 -12.54
C ALA A 132 6.67 7.85 -12.67
N PRO A 133 7.43 8.32 -11.66
CA PRO A 133 8.87 8.17 -11.59
C PRO A 133 9.29 6.70 -11.73
N ARG A 134 10.52 6.50 -12.22
CA ARG A 134 11.09 5.17 -12.41
C ARG A 134 11.08 4.36 -11.11
N GLU A 135 11.37 5.02 -10.01
CA GLU A 135 11.49 4.44 -8.68
C GLU A 135 10.11 3.99 -8.16
N ILE A 136 9.04 4.72 -8.46
CA ILE A 136 7.66 4.30 -8.14
C ILE A 136 7.25 3.09 -8.97
N LYS A 137 7.51 3.09 -10.28
CA LYS A 137 7.28 1.93 -11.14
C LYS A 137 8.07 0.71 -10.67
N GLY A 138 9.30 0.94 -10.23
CA GLY A 138 10.17 -0.05 -9.64
C GLY A 138 9.61 -0.65 -8.35
N LEU A 139 9.07 0.19 -7.45
CA LEU A 139 8.38 -0.29 -6.25
C LEU A 139 7.15 -1.14 -6.60
N ILE A 140 6.30 -0.69 -7.52
CA ILE A 140 5.11 -1.46 -7.95
C ILE A 140 5.54 -2.85 -8.46
N LEU A 141 6.55 -2.90 -9.34
CA LEU A 141 7.08 -4.16 -9.84
C LEU A 141 7.62 -5.05 -8.70
N SER A 142 8.34 -4.47 -7.74
CA SER A 142 8.89 -5.20 -6.59
C SER A 142 7.79 -5.79 -5.70
N CYS A 143 6.72 -5.04 -5.41
CA CYS A 143 5.55 -5.55 -4.69
C CYS A 143 4.92 -6.73 -5.42
N ILE A 144 4.67 -6.61 -6.72
CA ILE A 144 4.07 -7.69 -7.51
C ILE A 144 4.94 -8.94 -7.49
N LEU A 145 6.26 -8.80 -7.65
CA LEU A 145 7.18 -9.94 -7.63
C LEU A 145 7.23 -10.61 -6.24
N SER A 146 7.14 -9.83 -5.16
CA SER A 146 7.06 -10.33 -3.78
C SER A 146 5.83 -11.21 -3.59
N ASP A 147 4.62 -10.67 -3.75
CA ASP A 147 3.39 -11.38 -3.37
C ASP A 147 3.06 -12.54 -4.30
N THR A 148 3.47 -12.40 -5.56
CA THR A 148 3.32 -13.47 -6.54
C THR A 148 4.41 -14.54 -6.41
N LEU A 149 5.42 -14.34 -5.56
CA LEU A 149 6.61 -15.19 -5.47
C LEU A 149 7.23 -15.42 -6.86
N GLU A 150 7.39 -14.34 -7.64
CA GLU A 150 7.76 -14.38 -9.06
C GLU A 150 6.78 -15.23 -9.89
N PHE A 151 5.48 -14.91 -9.78
CA PHE A 151 4.38 -15.57 -10.50
C PHE A 151 4.15 -17.05 -10.18
N ARG A 152 4.73 -17.57 -9.09
CA ARG A 152 4.57 -18.97 -8.64
C ARG A 152 3.47 -19.15 -7.59
N SER A 153 3.06 -18.06 -6.94
CA SER A 153 1.97 -18.07 -5.96
C SER A 153 0.63 -18.43 -6.65
N PRO A 154 -0.23 -19.24 -6.01
CA PRO A 154 -1.56 -19.53 -6.53
C PRO A 154 -2.50 -18.32 -6.55
N THR A 155 -2.15 -17.22 -5.87
CA THR A 155 -2.90 -15.96 -5.90
C THR A 155 -2.64 -15.16 -7.17
N THR A 156 -1.56 -15.46 -7.90
CA THR A 156 -1.14 -14.75 -9.13
C THR A 156 -2.26 -14.73 -10.16
N THR A 157 -2.64 -13.53 -10.61
CA THR A 157 -3.58 -13.36 -11.72
C THR A 157 -2.87 -12.91 -13.00
N GLN A 158 -3.56 -13.02 -14.14
CA GLN A 158 -3.04 -12.48 -15.41
C GLN A 158 -2.83 -10.96 -15.36
N ILE A 159 -3.64 -10.24 -14.57
CA ILE A 159 -3.52 -8.79 -14.40
C ILE A 159 -2.21 -8.44 -13.70
N ASP A 160 -1.81 -9.22 -12.69
CA ASP A 160 -0.52 -9.03 -12.00
C ASP A 160 0.66 -9.26 -12.97
N ILE A 161 0.59 -10.33 -13.76
CA ILE A 161 1.62 -10.67 -14.76
C ILE A 161 1.74 -9.58 -15.83
N ASP A 162 0.61 -9.10 -16.36
CA ASP A 162 0.61 -8.10 -17.43
C ASP A 162 1.11 -6.75 -16.92
N MET A 163 0.68 -6.34 -15.71
CA MET A 163 1.17 -5.14 -15.05
C MET A 163 2.69 -5.23 -14.82
N ALA A 164 3.19 -6.34 -14.30
CA ALA A 164 4.63 -6.52 -14.09
C ALA A 164 5.44 -6.45 -15.40
N LYS A 165 4.90 -6.99 -16.51
CA LYS A 165 5.54 -6.90 -17.83
C LYS A 165 5.53 -5.50 -18.41
N GLU A 166 4.50 -4.71 -18.15
CA GLU A 166 4.42 -3.31 -18.58
C GLU A 166 5.45 -2.43 -17.85
N LEU A 167 5.77 -2.77 -16.59
CA LEU A 167 6.68 -2.01 -15.74
C LEU A 167 8.16 -2.35 -15.91
N ALA A 168 8.49 -3.52 -16.48
CA ALA A 168 9.85 -4.06 -16.63
C ALA A 168 10.58 -3.55 -17.89
#